data_AF-A0A3S0DKT9-F1
#
_entry.id   AF-A0A3S0DKT9-F1
#
_cell.length_a   1.000
_cell.length_b   1.000
_cell.length_c   1.000
_cell.angle_alpha   90.00
_cell.angle_beta   90.00
_cell.angle_gamma   90.00
#
_symmetry.space_group_name_H-M   'P 1'
#
loop_
_entity.id
_entity.type
_entity.pdbx_description
1 polymer ?
#
loop_
_entity_poly.entity_id
_entity_poly.type
_entity_poly.pdbx_seq_one_letter_code
_entity_poly.pdbx_strand_id
1 'polypeptide(L)'
;MKALFKALANFQQEVPILHKDTQGYGYSYTDLPEILRTINPLLKKHGLGFIQPLNGNELKTVVFHYESGESIESTVIIPEDSMKGMNKYQSLGSGITYMRRYALSSFLGLVTDKDIDGSTIEDKVSLIENTEDLTELFKKLNKAQQEKFKPIFTERRSQIINKK
;
A
#
# COMPACT_ATOMS: atom_id res chain seq x y z
N MET A 1 -13.03 8.51 -25.52
CA MET A 1 -12.40 8.58 -24.18
C MET A 1 -13.03 9.60 -23.23
N LYS A 2 -14.02 10.41 -23.64
CA LYS A 2 -14.55 11.50 -22.77
C LYS A 2 -15.35 10.95 -21.59
N ALA A 3 -16.10 9.87 -21.80
CA ALA A 3 -16.92 9.27 -20.75
C ALA A 3 -16.04 8.62 -19.68
N LEU A 4 -15.03 7.86 -20.11
CA LEU A 4 -14.08 7.19 -19.22
C LEU A 4 -13.31 8.17 -18.34
N PHE A 5 -12.71 9.22 -18.91
CA PHE A 5 -11.96 10.18 -18.12
C PHE A 5 -12.84 11.01 -17.18
N LYS A 6 -14.09 11.32 -17.58
CA LYS A 6 -15.05 11.97 -16.69
C LYS A 6 -15.42 11.06 -15.51
N ALA A 7 -15.67 9.78 -15.78
CA ALA A 7 -15.98 8.80 -14.74
C ALA A 7 -14.80 8.60 -13.78
N LEU A 8 -13.57 8.47 -14.30
CA LEU A 8 -12.35 8.37 -13.50
C LEU A 8 -12.13 9.61 -12.62
N ALA A 9 -12.28 10.81 -13.17
CA ALA A 9 -12.12 12.05 -12.42
C ALA A 9 -13.12 12.12 -11.26
N ASN A 10 -14.39 11.79 -11.50
CA ASN A 10 -15.42 11.77 -10.45
C ASN A 10 -15.13 10.71 -9.38
N PHE A 11 -14.74 9.50 -9.80
CA PHE A 11 -14.33 8.44 -8.90
C PHE A 11 -13.20 8.90 -7.96
N GLN A 12 -12.16 9.52 -8.51
CA GLN A 12 -11.01 9.99 -7.73
C GLN A 12 -11.36 11.04 -6.67
N GLN A 13 -12.40 11.86 -6.88
CA GLN A 13 -12.85 12.83 -5.87
C GLN A 13 -13.54 12.17 -4.67
N GLU A 14 -14.05 10.95 -4.82
CA GLU A 14 -14.79 10.23 -3.79
C GLU A 14 -13.95 9.17 -3.06
N VAL A 15 -12.83 8.75 -3.66
CA VAL A 15 -11.94 7.79 -3.05
C VAL A 15 -11.35 8.39 -1.77
N PRO A 16 -11.61 7.79 -0.58
CA PRO A 16 -10.96 8.23 0.63
C PRO A 16 -9.48 7.87 0.58
N ILE A 17 -8.66 8.57 1.37
CA ILE A 17 -7.28 8.15 1.56
C ILE A 17 -7.29 6.78 2.23
N LEU A 18 -6.64 5.81 1.59
CA LEU A 18 -6.58 4.42 2.05
C LEU A 18 -5.42 4.32 3.04
N HIS A 19 -5.71 4.62 4.31
CA HIS A 19 -4.79 4.41 5.41
C HIS A 19 -5.22 3.18 6.21
N LYS A 20 -4.32 2.18 6.33
CA LYS A 20 -4.51 1.09 7.29
C LYS A 20 -3.20 0.47 7.79
N ASP A 21 -3.25 0.09 9.06
CA ASP A 21 -2.19 -0.36 9.98
C ASP A 21 -1.61 -1.75 9.68
N THR A 22 -1.39 -2.11 8.42
CA THR A 22 -0.69 -3.36 8.10
C THR A 22 0.82 -3.13 8.25
N GLN A 23 1.40 -3.62 9.34
CA GLN A 23 2.83 -3.50 9.63
C GLN A 23 3.61 -4.61 8.90
N GLY A 24 4.46 -4.23 7.94
CA GLY A 24 5.41 -5.13 7.31
C GLY A 24 6.71 -4.38 6.99
N TYR A 25 7.84 -4.87 7.52
CA TYR A 25 9.18 -4.32 7.25
C TYR A 25 9.31 -2.79 7.42
N GLY A 26 8.61 -2.20 8.41
CA GLY A 26 8.72 -0.77 8.70
C GLY A 26 7.96 0.16 7.75
N TYR A 27 7.13 -0.38 6.85
CA TYR A 27 6.21 0.38 6.00
C TYR A 27 4.76 -0.01 6.32
N SER A 28 3.85 0.96 6.23
CA SER A 28 2.40 0.75 6.36
C SER A 28 1.76 0.89 4.99
N TYR A 29 1.11 -0.18 4.55
CA TYR A 29 0.39 -0.20 3.29
C TYR A 29 -1.00 -0.82 3.44
N THR A 30 -1.93 -0.39 2.60
CA THR A 30 -3.26 -1.00 2.51
C THR A 30 -3.20 -2.27 1.66
N ASP A 31 -3.68 -3.40 2.19
CA ASP A 31 -3.69 -4.66 1.44
C ASP A 31 -4.68 -4.65 0.26
N LEU A 32 -4.52 -5.60 -0.67
CA LEU A 32 -5.36 -5.68 -1.86
C LEU A 32 -6.86 -5.88 -1.51
N PRO A 33 -7.25 -6.79 -0.59
CA PRO A 33 -8.65 -6.92 -0.17
C PRO A 33 -9.29 -5.62 0.32
N GLU A 34 -8.57 -4.83 1.12
CA GLU A 34 -9.07 -3.56 1.65
C GLU A 34 -9.20 -2.48 0.58
N ILE A 35 -8.24 -2.41 -0.35
CA ILE A 35 -8.35 -1.57 -1.55
C ILE A 35 -9.63 -1.92 -2.29
N LEU A 36 -9.84 -3.20 -2.62
CA LEU A 36 -11.01 -3.66 -3.37
C LEU A 36 -12.33 -3.39 -2.64
N ARG A 37 -12.37 -3.61 -1.32
CA ARG A 37 -13.55 -3.32 -0.49
C ARG A 37 -13.95 -1.85 -0.57
N THR A 38 -12.96 -0.96 -0.67
CA THR A 38 -13.19 0.49 -0.72
C THR A 38 -13.54 0.97 -2.12
N ILE A 39 -12.81 0.53 -3.16
CA ILE A 39 -12.99 1.07 -4.51
C ILE A 39 -14.16 0.43 -5.26
N ASN A 40 -14.50 -0.84 -5.03
CA ASN A 40 -15.51 -1.53 -5.84
C ASN A 40 -16.89 -0.85 -5.81
N PRO A 41 -17.42 -0.38 -4.66
CA PRO A 41 -18.66 0.37 -4.63
C PRO A 41 -18.58 1.68 -5.43
N LEU A 42 -17.44 2.38 -5.37
CA LEU A 42 -17.22 3.64 -6.09
C LEU A 42 -17.06 3.42 -7.60
N LEU A 43 -16.32 2.37 -8.01
CA LEU A 43 -16.20 1.98 -9.42
C LEU A 43 -17.60 1.70 -10.00
N LYS A 44 -18.41 0.91 -9.29
CA LYS A 44 -19.81 0.65 -9.68
C LYS A 44 -20.62 1.95 -9.79
N LYS A 45 -20.49 2.86 -8.82
CA LYS A 45 -21.21 4.15 -8.82
C LYS A 45 -20.90 5.00 -10.06
N HIS A 46 -19.67 4.96 -10.55
CA HIS A 46 -19.21 5.77 -11.67
C HIS A 46 -19.17 5.04 -13.02
N GLY A 47 -19.78 3.86 -13.14
CA GLY A 47 -19.82 3.15 -14.41
C GLY A 47 -18.50 2.46 -14.79
N LEU A 48 -17.59 2.29 -13.83
CA LEU A 48 -16.24 1.78 -14.05
C LEU A 48 -16.10 0.31 -13.64
N GLY A 49 -15.18 -0.38 -14.31
CA GLY A 49 -14.71 -1.71 -13.95
C GLY A 49 -13.24 -1.89 -14.31
N PHE A 50 -12.63 -2.98 -13.82
CA PHE A 50 -11.26 -3.31 -14.17
C PHE A 50 -11.05 -4.82 -14.29
N ILE A 51 -10.01 -5.21 -15.03
CA ILE A 51 -9.49 -6.58 -15.07
C ILE A 51 -7.95 -6.57 -14.97
N GLN A 52 -7.38 -7.63 -14.40
CA GLN A 52 -5.94 -7.81 -14.25
C GLN A 52 -5.46 -9.20 -14.73
N PRO A 53 -5.61 -9.53 -16.03
CA PRO A 53 -5.13 -10.79 -16.57
C PRO A 53 -3.59 -10.90 -16.49
N LEU A 54 -3.13 -12.13 -16.30
CA LEU A 54 -1.72 -12.49 -16.43
C LEU A 54 -1.46 -12.92 -17.87
N ASN A 55 -0.34 -12.45 -18.44
CA ASN A 55 0.17 -12.86 -19.74
C ASN A 55 1.64 -13.26 -19.58
N GLY A 56 1.90 -14.55 -19.33
CA GLY A 56 3.23 -15.00 -18.92
C GLY A 56 3.64 -14.38 -17.58
N ASN A 57 4.76 -13.64 -17.58
CA ASN A 57 5.24 -12.89 -16.42
C ASN A 57 4.74 -11.44 -16.39
N GLU A 58 3.84 -11.04 -17.28
CA GLU A 58 3.28 -9.69 -17.30
C GLU A 58 1.90 -9.66 -16.63
N LEU A 59 1.66 -8.59 -15.88
CA LEU A 59 0.35 -8.21 -15.39
C LEU A 59 -0.18 -7.07 -16.26
N LYS A 60 -1.24 -7.36 -17.03
CA LYS A 60 -1.97 -6.34 -17.77
C LYS A 60 -3.13 -5.84 -16.91
N THR A 61 -3.24 -4.54 -16.70
CA THR A 61 -4.37 -3.89 -16.03
C THR A 61 -5.18 -3.14 -17.08
N VAL A 62 -6.48 -3.41 -17.15
CA VAL A 62 -7.42 -2.69 -18.02
C VAL A 62 -8.49 -2.07 -17.13
N VAL A 63 -8.74 -0.77 -17.30
CA VAL A 63 -9.86 -0.06 -16.67
C VAL A 63 -10.80 0.38 -17.78
N PHE A 64 -12.10 0.13 -17.60
CA PHE A 64 -13.11 0.38 -18.61
C PHE A 64 -14.35 1.05 -18.02
N HIS A 65 -15.03 1.81 -18.86
CA HIS A 65 -16.34 2.38 -18.58
C HIS A 65 -17.39 1.55 -19.33
N TYR A 66 -18.20 0.78 -18.59
CA TYR A 66 -19.01 -0.28 -19.20
C TYR A 66 -20.18 0.26 -20.05
N GLU A 67 -20.70 1.45 -19.77
CA GLU A 67 -21.80 2.03 -20.57
C GLU A 67 -21.32 2.52 -21.94
N SER A 68 -20.10 3.05 -22.02
CA SER A 68 -19.56 3.58 -23.28
C SER A 68 -18.64 2.61 -24.03
N GLY A 69 -18.22 1.53 -23.38
CA GLY A 69 -17.24 0.58 -23.92
C GLY A 69 -15.81 1.14 -24.05
N GLU A 70 -15.54 2.31 -23.47
CA GLU A 70 -14.22 2.94 -23.52
C GLU A 70 -13.30 2.27 -22.49
N SER A 71 -12.03 2.05 -22.85
CA SER A 71 -11.04 1.47 -21.94
C SER A 71 -9.66 2.11 -22.11
N ILE A 72 -8.84 1.95 -21.07
CA ILE A 72 -7.41 2.23 -21.07
C ILE A 72 -6.68 1.05 -20.42
N GLU A 73 -5.42 0.85 -20.78
CA GLU A 73 -4.63 -0.28 -20.31
C GLU A 73 -3.18 0.08 -20.01
N SER A 74 -2.55 -0.76 -19.19
CA SER A 74 -1.15 -0.67 -18.79
C SER A 74 -0.65 -2.08 -18.49
N THR A 75 0.63 -2.30 -18.69
CA THR A 75 1.27 -3.59 -18.45
C THR A 75 2.50 -3.38 -17.59
N VAL A 76 2.71 -4.27 -16.64
CA VAL A 76 3.91 -4.31 -15.81
C VAL A 76 4.48 -5.72 -15.77
N ILE A 77 5.80 -5.84 -15.83
CA ILE A 77 6.50 -7.11 -15.69
C ILE A 77 6.54 -7.47 -14.20
N ILE A 78 6.18 -8.70 -13.87
CA ILE A 78 6.33 -9.29 -12.54
C ILE A 78 7.76 -9.84 -12.46
N PRO A 79 8.63 -9.31 -11.60
CA PRO A 79 9.98 -9.84 -11.43
C PRO A 79 9.93 -11.27 -10.89
N GLU A 80 10.77 -12.15 -11.43
CA GLU A 80 11.05 -13.42 -10.78
C GLU A 80 11.97 -13.17 -9.59
N ASP A 81 11.46 -13.46 -8.39
CA ASP A 81 12.25 -13.39 -7.16
C ASP A 81 11.96 -14.61 -6.29
N SER A 82 12.98 -15.07 -5.58
CA SER A 82 12.89 -16.19 -4.64
C SER A 82 12.90 -15.65 -3.21
N MET A 83 11.74 -15.66 -2.56
CA MET A 83 11.65 -15.27 -1.16
C MET A 83 12.18 -16.39 -0.27
N LYS A 84 13.04 -16.03 0.70
CA LYS A 84 13.63 -17.00 1.63
C LYS A 84 12.52 -17.74 2.40
N GLY A 85 12.52 -19.07 2.30
CA GLY A 85 11.53 -19.93 2.97
C GLY A 85 10.26 -20.19 2.17
N MET A 86 10.14 -19.68 0.93
CA MET A 86 9.04 -19.97 0.02
C MET A 86 9.49 -20.82 -1.16
N ASN A 87 8.62 -21.70 -1.65
CA ASN A 87 8.83 -22.36 -2.94
C ASN A 87 8.56 -21.40 -4.11
N LYS A 88 8.89 -21.83 -5.34
CA LYS A 88 8.72 -20.99 -6.55
C LYS A 88 7.28 -20.53 -6.78
N TYR A 89 6.30 -21.41 -6.57
CA TYR A 89 4.87 -21.07 -6.75
C TYR A 89 4.38 -20.08 -5.70
N GLN A 90 4.82 -20.24 -4.45
CA GLN A 90 4.49 -19.32 -3.36
C GLN A 90 5.11 -17.95 -3.59
N SER A 91 6.38 -17.90 -4.00
CA SER A 91 7.08 -16.64 -4.31
C SER A 91 6.38 -15.91 -5.47
N LEU A 92 6.02 -16.64 -6.53
CA LEU A 92 5.25 -16.09 -7.65
C LEU A 92 3.87 -15.59 -7.22
N GLY A 93 3.13 -16.35 -6.43
CA GLY A 93 1.80 -15.94 -5.93
C GLY A 93 1.85 -14.65 -5.09
N SER A 94 2.88 -14.54 -4.24
CA SER A 94 3.17 -13.32 -3.47
C SER A 94 3.50 -12.16 -4.40
N GLY A 95 4.36 -12.38 -5.41
CA GLY A 95 4.71 -11.37 -6.42
C GLY A 95 3.50 -10.89 -7.22
N ILE A 96 2.63 -11.80 -7.68
CA ILE A 96 1.39 -11.44 -8.39
C ILE A 96 0.49 -10.57 -7.51
N THR A 97 0.28 -10.95 -6.26
CA THR A 97 -0.56 -10.21 -5.32
C THR A 97 -0.01 -8.80 -5.07
N TYR A 98 1.31 -8.71 -4.91
CA TYR A 98 2.02 -7.44 -4.76
C TYR A 98 1.85 -6.56 -6.00
N MET A 99 2.13 -7.09 -7.19
CA MET A 99 2.03 -6.32 -8.43
C MET A 99 0.61 -5.88 -8.76
N ARG A 100 -0.41 -6.69 -8.46
CA ARG A 100 -1.83 -6.30 -8.62
C ARG A 100 -2.17 -5.06 -7.82
N ARG A 101 -1.70 -5.00 -6.59
CA ARG A 101 -1.88 -3.86 -5.69
C ARG A 101 -1.23 -2.59 -6.24
N TYR A 102 0.05 -2.66 -6.61
CA TYR A 102 0.77 -1.49 -7.14
C TYR A 102 0.22 -1.02 -8.48
N ALA A 103 -0.04 -1.95 -9.40
CA ALA A 103 -0.60 -1.62 -10.71
C ALA A 103 -1.95 -0.93 -10.54
N LEU A 104 -2.85 -1.48 -9.72
CA LEU A 104 -4.18 -0.89 -9.52
C LEU A 104 -4.12 0.48 -8.83
N SER A 105 -3.27 0.63 -7.82
CA SER A 105 -3.12 1.88 -7.08
C SER A 105 -2.55 2.98 -7.98
N SER A 106 -1.50 2.68 -8.73
CA SER A 106 -0.92 3.59 -9.73
C SER A 106 -1.95 3.98 -10.80
N PHE A 107 -2.65 2.98 -11.34
CA PHE A 107 -3.59 3.19 -12.45
C PHE A 107 -4.78 4.08 -12.05
N LEU A 108 -5.33 3.87 -10.86
CA LEU A 108 -6.50 4.61 -10.37
C LEU A 108 -6.13 5.88 -9.58
N GLY A 109 -4.85 6.13 -9.33
CA GLY A 109 -4.39 7.27 -8.53
C GLY A 109 -4.72 7.13 -7.04
N LEU A 110 -4.68 5.90 -6.51
CA LEU A 110 -4.96 5.63 -5.10
C LEU A 110 -3.75 5.96 -4.24
N VAL A 111 -3.97 6.67 -3.14
CA VAL A 111 -2.97 6.86 -2.09
C VAL A 111 -3.14 5.74 -1.07
N THR A 112 -2.28 4.72 -1.14
CA THR A 112 -2.38 3.49 -0.32
C THR A 112 -1.29 3.35 0.74
N ASP A 113 -0.26 4.18 0.67
CA ASP A 113 0.91 4.12 1.53
C ASP A 113 1.00 5.41 2.35
N LYS A 114 1.54 5.33 3.58
CA LYS A 114 2.03 6.52 4.27
C LYS A 114 3.38 6.86 3.67
N ASP A 115 3.50 8.03 3.04
CA ASP A 115 4.79 8.61 2.65
C ASP A 115 5.60 8.87 3.94
N ILE A 116 6.42 7.90 4.31
CA ILE A 116 7.37 7.98 5.42
C ILE A 116 8.79 8.23 4.92
N ASP A 117 8.99 8.43 3.61
CA ASP A 117 10.31 8.64 3.02
C ASP A 117 10.88 10.03 3.35
N GLY A 118 10.04 10.93 3.89
CA GLY A 118 10.44 12.19 4.55
C GLY A 118 10.32 12.20 6.08
N SER A 119 9.89 11.10 6.70
CA SER A 119 9.56 11.10 8.13
C SER A 119 10.81 10.98 9.02
N THR A 120 10.90 11.88 9.99
CA THR A 120 11.99 11.94 10.96
C THR A 120 11.92 10.76 11.93
N ILE A 121 12.97 10.54 12.73
CA ILE A 121 12.94 9.46 13.75
C ILE A 121 11.83 9.75 14.77
N GLU A 122 11.61 11.02 15.07
CA GLU A 122 10.57 11.53 15.93
C GLU A 122 9.17 11.17 15.41
N ASP A 123 8.92 11.37 14.12
CA ASP A 123 7.66 10.98 13.47
C ASP A 123 7.44 9.46 13.59
N LYS A 124 8.48 8.67 13.30
CA LYS A 124 8.42 7.20 13.39
C LYS A 124 8.13 6.72 14.81
N VAL A 125 8.75 7.33 15.82
CA VAL A 125 8.49 6.99 17.23
C VAL A 125 7.06 7.32 17.63
N SER A 126 6.51 8.46 17.19
CA SER A 126 5.15 8.89 17.54
C SER A 126 4.06 7.95 17.02
N LEU A 127 4.32 7.26 15.91
CA LEU A 127 3.38 6.36 15.23
C LEU A 127 3.36 4.94 15.80
N ILE A 128 4.35 4.56 16.61
CA ILE A 128 4.43 3.20 17.17
C ILE A 128 3.47 3.06 18.35
N GLU A 129 2.66 2.01 18.34
CA GLU A 129 1.64 1.75 19.38
C GLU A 129 1.95 0.55 20.29
N ASN A 130 3.00 -0.21 19.99
CA ASN A 130 3.42 -1.37 20.78
C ASN A 130 4.92 -1.29 21.16
N THR A 131 5.30 -2.04 22.20
CA THR A 131 6.66 -1.97 22.76
C THR A 131 7.69 -2.76 21.96
N GLU A 132 7.25 -3.81 21.24
CA GLU A 132 8.11 -4.65 20.41
C GLU A 132 8.72 -3.83 19.27
N ASP A 133 7.89 -3.16 18.48
CA ASP A 133 8.32 -2.35 17.33
C ASP A 133 9.18 -1.16 17.75
N LEU A 134 8.85 -0.55 18.89
CA LEU A 134 9.61 0.56 19.45
C LEU A 134 11.04 0.11 19.79
N THR A 135 11.17 -1.11 20.31
CA THR A 135 12.46 -1.71 20.64
C THR A 135 13.24 -2.09 19.38
N GLU A 136 12.57 -2.60 18.35
CA GLU A 136 13.20 -2.96 17.08
C GLU A 136 13.72 -1.71 16.35
N LEU A 137 12.92 -0.63 16.30
CA LEU A 137 13.33 0.63 15.71
C LEU A 137 14.57 1.21 16.42
N PHE A 138 14.61 1.18 17.76
CA PHE A 138 15.75 1.68 18.53
C PHE A 138 17.04 0.92 18.22
N LYS A 139 16.96 -0.41 18.06
CA LYS A 139 18.12 -1.26 17.71
C LYS A 139 18.69 -0.99 16.32
N LYS A 140 17.87 -0.50 15.38
CA LYS A 140 18.31 -0.16 14.02
C LYS A 140 19.08 1.16 13.95
N LEU A 141 19.00 1.99 14.99
CA LEU A 141 19.74 3.26 15.07
C LEU A 141 21.22 3.03 15.38
N ASN A 142 22.09 3.88 14.82
CA ASN A 142 23.50 3.90 15.21
C ASN A 142 23.68 4.49 16.63
N LYS A 143 24.88 4.35 17.22
CA LYS A 143 25.14 4.80 18.60
C LYS A 143 24.83 6.28 18.85
N ALA A 144 25.23 7.16 17.93
CA ALA A 144 24.99 8.61 18.06
C ALA A 144 23.49 8.95 18.00
N GLN A 145 22.74 8.27 17.13
CA GLN A 145 21.29 8.38 17.04
C GLN A 145 20.61 7.83 18.28
N GLN A 146 21.05 6.69 18.81
CA GLN A 146 20.51 6.12 20.05
C GLN A 146 20.67 7.10 21.22
N GLU A 147 21.83 7.72 21.39
CA GLU A 147 22.04 8.73 22.42
C GLU A 147 21.13 9.94 22.22
N LYS A 148 21.07 10.47 20.99
CA LYS A 148 20.24 11.62 20.64
C LYS A 148 18.74 11.38 20.93
N PHE A 149 18.22 10.20 20.57
CA PHE A 149 16.77 9.93 20.57
C PHE A 149 16.27 9.12 21.78
N LYS A 150 17.16 8.62 22.65
CA LYS A 150 16.79 7.87 23.87
C LYS A 150 15.66 8.51 24.69
N PRO A 151 15.59 9.84 24.90
CA PRO A 151 14.49 10.45 25.66
C PRO A 151 13.12 10.18 25.03
N ILE A 152 12.99 10.37 23.72
CA ILE A 152 11.72 10.23 22.98
C ILE A 152 11.25 8.77 23.00
N PHE A 153 12.16 7.82 22.82
CA PHE A 153 11.84 6.38 22.93
C PHE A 153 11.38 6.00 24.35
N THR A 154 11.98 6.58 25.39
CA THR A 154 11.62 6.30 26.78
C THR A 154 10.23 6.85 27.11
N GLU A 155 9.95 8.08 26.67
CA GLU A 155 8.65 8.71 26.84
C GLU A 155 7.54 7.92 26.13
N ARG A 156 7.74 7.60 24.84
CA ARG A 156 6.75 6.84 24.07
C ARG A 156 6.49 5.46 24.65
N ARG A 157 7.53 4.77 25.12
CA ARG A 157 7.38 3.46 25.79
C ARG A 157 6.48 3.56 27.01
N SER A 158 6.64 4.61 27.81
CA SER A 158 5.82 4.85 29.01
C SER A 158 4.36 5.12 28.63
N GLN A 159 4.12 5.91 27.57
CA GLN A 159 2.77 6.17 27.05
C GLN A 159 2.08 4.88 26.59
N ILE A 160 2.79 4.00 25.86
CA ILE A 160 2.24 2.72 25.39
C ILE A 160 1.85 1.81 26.56
N ILE A 161 2.71 1.71 27.58
CA ILE A 161 2.45 0.86 28.75
C ILE A 161 1.25 1.36 29.55
N ASN A 162 1.11 2.68 29.72
CA ASN A 162 0.02 3.29 30.50
C ASN A 162 -1.33 3.35 29.76
N LYS A 163 -1.37 2.98 28.47
CA LYS A 163 -2.60 2.94 27.65
C LYS A 163 -3.27 1.55 27.65
N LYS A 164 -2.61 0.54 28.24
CA LYS A 164 -3.16 -0.80 28.51
C LYS A 164 -3.77 -0.86 29.91
#